data_AF-A0A6V6YRR0-F1
#
_entry.id   AF-A0A6V6YRR0-F1
#
_cell.length_a   1.000
_cell.length_b   1.000
_cell.length_c   1.000
_cell.angle_alpha   90.00
_cell.angle_beta   90.00
_cell.angle_gamma   90.00
#
_symmetry.space_group_name_H-M   'P 1'
#
loop_
_entity.id
_entity.type
_entity.pdbx_description
1 polymer ?
#
loop_
_entity_poly.entity_id
_entity_poly.type
_entity_poly.pdbx_seq_one_letter_code
_entity_poly.pdbx_strand_id
1 'polypeptide(L)'
;MENLINQENLEDIREFIENKIADVPANYILYGAIGSLLLSSYLKKIGKNQASSVIGKLSIPIIAIGLAKYKDVIKSELKTLAAPQPGNA
;
A
#
# COMPACT_ATOMS: atom_id res chain seq x y z
N MET A 1 -13.63 23.71 17.46
CA MET A 1 -12.41 23.45 16.67
C MET A 1 -12.87 23.11 15.27
N GLU A 2 -12.43 23.84 14.27
CA GLU A 2 -12.69 23.49 12.87
C GLU A 2 -11.97 22.16 12.57
N ASN A 3 -12.68 21.21 11.96
CA ASN A 3 -12.06 19.98 11.51
C ASN A 3 -11.09 20.33 10.38
N LEU A 4 -9.79 20.19 10.62
CA LEU A 4 -8.74 20.36 9.61
C LEU A 4 -8.80 19.29 8.50
N ILE A 5 -9.67 18.29 8.67
CA ILE A 5 -9.96 17.23 7.71
C ILE A 5 -11.32 17.55 7.07
N ASN A 6 -11.30 18.35 6.01
CA ASN A 6 -12.43 18.54 5.09
C ASN A 6 -12.24 17.62 3.87
N GLN A 7 -13.32 17.26 3.17
CA GLN A 7 -13.27 16.32 2.03
C GLN A 7 -12.29 16.75 0.93
N GLU A 8 -12.19 18.04 0.66
CA GLU A 8 -11.23 18.62 -0.29
C GLU A 8 -9.77 18.29 0.10
N ASN A 9 -9.43 18.49 1.38
CA ASN A 9 -8.09 18.21 1.90
C ASN A 9 -7.77 16.70 1.89
N LEU A 10 -8.78 15.84 1.97
CA LEU A 10 -8.62 14.39 1.87
C LEU A 10 -8.36 13.93 0.43
N GLU A 11 -9.00 14.57 -0.55
CA GLU A 11 -8.78 14.29 -1.97
C GLU A 11 -7.34 14.67 -2.36
N ASP A 12 -6.85 15.84 -1.91
CA ASP A 12 -5.48 16.30 -2.14
C ASP A 12 -4.44 15.35 -1.49
N ILE A 13 -4.69 14.93 -0.25
CA ILE A 13 -3.83 13.95 0.44
C ILE A 13 -3.84 12.61 -0.31
N ARG A 14 -4.99 12.18 -0.80
CA ARG A 14 -5.12 10.94 -1.57
C ARG A 14 -4.34 11.04 -2.87
N GLU A 15 -4.52 12.10 -3.65
CA GLU A 15 -3.81 12.31 -4.91
C GLU A 15 -2.29 12.39 -4.69
N PHE A 16 -1.86 13.10 -3.64
CA PHE A 16 -0.46 13.16 -3.26
C PHE A 16 0.12 11.78 -2.91
N ILE A 17 -0.64 10.98 -2.15
CA ILE A 17 -0.25 9.60 -1.84
C ILE A 17 -0.20 8.80 -3.14
N GLU A 18 -1.28 8.74 -3.92
CA GLU A 18 -1.38 7.99 -5.18
C GLU A 18 -0.22 8.32 -6.12
N ASN A 19 0.12 9.59 -6.30
CA ASN A 19 1.26 10.02 -7.11
C ASN A 19 2.60 9.50 -6.55
N LYS A 20 2.81 9.50 -5.23
CA LYS A 20 4.03 8.97 -4.61
C LYS A 20 4.14 7.44 -4.67
N ILE A 21 3.03 6.72 -4.54
CA ILE A 21 3.03 5.25 -4.62
C ILE A 21 2.87 4.73 -6.05
N ALA A 22 2.50 5.56 -7.03
CA ALA A 22 2.40 5.17 -8.44
C ALA A 22 3.72 4.58 -8.96
N ASP A 23 4.84 5.23 -8.65
CA ASP A 23 6.18 4.82 -9.08
C ASP A 23 6.76 3.64 -8.28
N VAL A 24 6.12 3.23 -7.18
CA VAL A 24 6.60 2.15 -6.31
C VAL A 24 5.98 0.82 -6.73
N PRO A 25 6.75 -0.17 -7.21
CA PRO A 25 6.24 -1.51 -7.48
C PRO A 25 5.45 -2.11 -6.32
N ALA A 26 4.31 -2.77 -6.63
CA ALA A 26 3.38 -3.27 -5.63
C ALA A 26 4.02 -4.30 -4.66
N ASN A 27 4.96 -5.11 -5.15
CA ASN A 27 5.74 -6.05 -4.35
C ASN A 27 6.58 -5.34 -3.26
N TYR A 28 7.18 -4.18 -3.54
CA TYR A 28 7.93 -3.42 -2.54
C TYR A 28 7.03 -2.86 -1.43
N ILE A 29 5.81 -2.44 -1.77
CA ILE A 29 4.81 -1.99 -0.77
C ILE A 29 4.45 -3.17 0.15
N LEU A 30 4.22 -4.36 -0.43
CA LEU A 30 3.92 -5.57 0.34
C LEU A 30 5.10 -6.01 1.23
N TYR A 31 6.33 -5.93 0.74
CA TYR A 31 7.52 -6.19 1.58
C TYR A 31 7.66 -5.18 2.71
N GLY A 32 7.38 -3.89 2.47
CA GLY A 32 7.34 -2.86 3.51
C GLY A 32 6.28 -3.15 4.57
N ALA A 33 5.10 -3.64 4.15
CA ALA A 33 4.04 -4.08 5.05
C ALA A 33 4.48 -5.26 5.93
N ILE A 34 5.07 -6.30 5.35
CA ILE A 34 5.58 -7.47 6.09
C ILE A 34 6.71 -7.03 7.05
N GLY A 35 7.64 -6.21 6.57
CA GLY A 35 8.73 -5.68 7.40
C GLY A 35 8.19 -4.88 8.59
N SER A 36 7.14 -4.08 8.40
CA SER A 36 6.48 -3.32 9.47
C SER A 36 5.80 -4.24 10.49
N LEU A 37 5.13 -5.31 10.06
CA LEU A 37 4.55 -6.30 10.97
C LEU A 37 5.62 -7.01 11.81
N LEU A 38 6.71 -7.44 11.17
CA LEU A 38 7.83 -8.08 11.85
C LEU A 38 8.51 -7.13 12.83
N LEU A 39 8.72 -5.88 12.43
CA LEU A 39 9.28 -4.84 13.29
C LEU A 39 8.37 -4.56 14.49
N SER A 40 7.06 -4.43 14.28
CA SER A 40 6.08 -4.27 15.37
C SER A 40 6.15 -5.43 16.38
N SER A 41 6.25 -6.67 15.88
CA SER A 41 6.37 -7.87 16.70
C SER A 41 7.67 -7.87 17.51
N TYR A 42 8.79 -7.50 16.88
CA TYR A 42 10.08 -7.37 17.55
C TYR A 42 10.05 -6.27 18.64
N LEU A 43 9.51 -5.09 18.32
CA LEU A 43 9.36 -3.99 19.27
C LEU A 43 8.52 -4.39 20.49
N LYS A 44 7.46 -5.18 20.28
CA LYS A 44 6.66 -5.75 21.37
C LYS A 44 7.49 -6.67 22.25
N LYS A 45 8.30 -7.53 21.65
CA LYS A 45 9.17 -8.49 22.36
C LYS A 45 10.20 -7.79 23.27
N ILE A 46 10.77 -6.66 22.83
CA ILE A 46 11.75 -5.90 23.62
C ILE A 46 11.10 -4.88 24.58
N GLY A 47 9.78 -4.95 24.78
CA GLY A 47 9.05 -4.08 25.72
C GLY A 47 8.72 -2.67 25.19
N LYS A 48 9.02 -2.36 23.92
CA LYS A 48 8.68 -1.08 23.28
C LYS A 48 7.22 -1.05 22.80
N ASN A 49 6.29 -1.16 23.74
CA ASN A 49 4.85 -1.31 23.47
C ASN A 49 4.24 -0.15 22.68
N GLN A 50 4.63 1.10 22.96
CA GLN A 50 4.10 2.27 22.25
C GLN A 50 4.52 2.27 20.77
N ALA A 51 5.81 2.06 20.50
CA ALA A 51 6.34 1.98 19.14
C ALA A 51 5.76 0.79 18.37
N SER A 52 5.65 -0.37 19.02
CA SER A 52 4.99 -1.56 18.45
C SER A 52 3.55 -1.26 18.03
N SER A 53 2.78 -0.55 18.87
CA SER A 53 1.39 -0.19 18.56
C SER A 53 1.29 0.73 17.36
N VAL A 54 2.13 1.77 17.30
CA VAL A 54 2.13 2.73 16.17
C VAL A 54 2.52 2.03 14.87
N ILE A 55 3.65 1.30 14.85
CA ILE A 55 4.12 0.59 13.65
C ILE A 55 3.10 -0.49 13.23
N GLY A 56 2.53 -1.21 14.19
CA GLY A 56 1.51 -2.22 13.92
C GLY A 56 0.25 -1.61 13.29
N LYS A 57 -0.24 -0.47 13.80
CA LYS A 57 -1.38 0.24 13.22
C LYS A 57 -1.09 0.76 11.82
N LEU A 58 0.13 1.21 11.54
CA LEU A 58 0.56 1.65 10.21
C LEU A 58 0.70 0.49 9.22
N SER A 59 1.02 -0.72 9.68
CA SER A 59 1.13 -1.88 8.80
C SER A 59 -0.19 -2.22 8.10
N ILE A 60 -1.34 -2.03 8.76
CA ILE A 60 -2.67 -2.34 8.22
C ILE A 60 -2.98 -1.53 6.94
N PRO A 61 -2.93 -0.18 6.93
CA PRO A 61 -3.17 0.60 5.72
C PRO A 61 -2.12 0.34 4.64
N ILE A 62 -0.86 0.07 4.99
CA ILE A 62 0.18 -0.29 4.01
C ILE A 62 -0.16 -1.61 3.31
N ILE A 63 -0.64 -2.62 4.07
CA ILE A 63 -1.12 -3.89 3.50
C ILE A 63 -2.31 -3.65 2.57
N ALA A 64 -3.27 -2.83 2.99
CA ALA A 64 -4.45 -2.52 2.17
C ALA A 64 -4.08 -1.88 0.83
N ILE A 65 -3.19 -0.88 0.84
CA ILE A 65 -2.66 -0.22 -0.36
C ILE A 65 -1.90 -1.22 -1.24
N GLY A 66 -1.01 -2.01 -0.63
CA GLY A 66 -0.23 -3.02 -1.36
C GLY A 66 -1.10 -4.05 -2.06
N LEU A 67 -2.14 -4.56 -1.39
CA LEU A 67 -3.09 -5.51 -1.96
C LEU A 67 -3.95 -4.91 -3.07
N ALA A 68 -4.44 -3.68 -2.89
CA ALA A 68 -5.20 -2.98 -3.93
C ALA A 68 -4.38 -2.83 -5.20
N LYS A 69 -3.13 -2.33 -5.08
CA LYS A 69 -2.23 -2.18 -6.22
C LYS A 69 -1.86 -3.51 -6.86
N TYR A 70 -1.61 -4.55 -6.05
CA TYR A 70 -1.28 -5.88 -6.56
C TYR A 70 -2.44 -6.52 -7.34
N LYS A 71 -3.68 -6.30 -6.91
CA LYS A 71 -4.88 -6.75 -7.64
C LYS A 71 -4.98 -6.10 -9.02
N ASP A 72 -4.67 -4.81 -9.14
CA ASP A 72 -4.69 -4.10 -10.42
C ASP A 72 -3.58 -4.57 -11.36
N VAL A 73 -2.41 -4.91 -10.82
CA VAL A 73 -1.32 -5.55 -11.57
C VAL A 73 -1.78 -6.90 -12.13
N ILE A 74 -2.32 -7.79 -11.29
CA ILE A 74 -2.83 -9.11 -11.73
C ILE A 74 -3.90 -8.93 -12.82
N LYS A 75 -4.85 -8.01 -12.61
CA LYS A 75 -5.93 -7.76 -13.57
C LYS A 75 -5.40 -7.26 -14.92
N SER A 76 -4.37 -6.41 -14.89
CA SER A 76 -3.71 -5.89 -16.10
C SER A 76 -2.95 -7.00 -16.83
N GLU A 77 -2.22 -7.85 -16.12
CA GLU A 77 -1.53 -9.01 -16.70
C GLU A 77 -2.51 -10.00 -17.32
N LEU A 78 -3.62 -10.32 -16.64
CA LEU A 78 -4.67 -11.18 -17.19
C LEU A 78 -5.32 -10.60 -18.45
N LYS A 79 -5.51 -9.27 -18.51
CA LYS A 79 -6.03 -8.59 -19.71
C LYS A 79 -5.04 -8.65 -20.87
N THR A 80 -3.74 -8.50 -20.61
CA THR A 80 -2.69 -8.65 -21.63
C THR A 80 -2.61 -10.08 -22.15
N LEU A 81 -2.77 -11.08 -21.28
CA LEU A 81 -2.79 -12.50 -21.67
C LEU A 81 -4.06 -12.90 -22.45
N ALA A 82 -5.19 -12.22 -22.19
CA ALA A 82 -6.46 -12.45 -22.88
C ALA A 82 -6.62 -11.62 -24.17
N ALA A 83 -5.72 -10.67 -24.45
CA ALA A 83 -5.74 -9.92 -25.70
C ALA A 83 -5.28 -10.84 -26.85
N PRO A 84 -5.98 -10.86 -28.00
CA PRO A 84 -5.52 -11.61 -29.16
C PRO A 84 -4.14 -11.10 -29.56
N GLN A 85 -3.16 -12.00 -29.65
CA GLN A 85 -1.85 -11.65 -30.18
C GLN A 85 -2.05 -11.08 -31.59
N PRO A 86 -1.51 -9.90 -31.93
CA PRO A 86 -1.51 -9.44 -33.31
C PRO A 86 -0.76 -10.50 -34.11
N GLY A 87 -1.50 -11.18 -34.98
CA GLY A 87 -0.97 -12.24 -35.81
C GLY A 87 0.26 -11.73 -36.58
N ASN A 88 1.31 -12.55 -36.56
CA ASN A 88 2.43 -12.41 -37.48
C ASN A 88 1.86 -12.56 -38.89
N ALA A 89 1.67 -11.44 -39.57
CA ALA A 89 1.41 -11.36 -41.00
C ALA A 89 2.75 -11.39 -41.76
#